data_AF-A0A1G0V5K5-F1
#
_entry.id   AF-A0A1G0V5K5-F1
#
_cell.length_a   1.000
_cell.length_b   1.000
_cell.length_c   1.000
_cell.angle_alpha   90.00
_cell.angle_beta   90.00
_cell.angle_gamma   90.00
#
_symmetry.space_group_name_H-M   'P 1'
#
loop_
_entity.id
_entity.type
_entity.pdbx_description
1 polymer ?
#
loop_
_entity_poly.entity_id
_entity_poly.type
_entity_poly.pdbx_seq_one_letter_code
_entity_poly.pdbx_strand_id
1 'polypeptide(L)' 'MNLLDISTVIIGGGISMSDSILFDSALDTIKQRALPTIASRAELRKAHFTKDAGIIGAALLGKKVYNKM' A
#
# COMPACT_ATOMS: atom_id res chain seq x y z
N MET A 1 -10.21 2.03 -4.70
CA MET A 1 -10.27 0.55 -4.70
C MET A 1 -11.24 0.05 -5.77
N ASN A 2 -12.48 0.53 -5.81
CA ASN A 2 -13.49 0.14 -6.83
C ASN A 2 -13.00 0.17 -8.29
N LEU A 3 -12.22 1.19 -8.68
CA LEU A 3 -11.77 1.33 -10.07
C LEU A 3 -10.77 0.25 -10.50
N LEU A 4 -9.91 -0.21 -9.58
CA LEU A 4 -8.80 -1.12 -9.89
C LEU A 4 -9.02 -2.53 -9.34
N ASP A 5 -10.15 -2.77 -8.66
CA ASP A 5 -10.45 -3.98 -7.91
C ASP A 5 -9.33 -4.45 -6.96
N ILE A 6 -8.62 -3.50 -6.35
CA ILE A 6 -7.53 -3.81 -5.40
C ILE A 6 -8.07 -3.99 -3.97
N SER A 7 -7.50 -4.94 -3.23
CA SER A 7 -7.82 -5.22 -1.83
C SER A 7 -6.82 -4.63 -0.84
N THR A 8 -5.56 -4.43 -1.23
CA THR A 8 -4.51 -3.94 -0.32
C THR A 8 -3.98 -2.58 -0.76
N VAL A 9 -3.87 -1.65 0.18
CA VAL A 9 -3.27 -0.32 -0.01
C VAL A 9 -2.10 -0.17 0.94
N ILE A 10 -0.93 0.21 0.41
CA ILE A 10 0.26 0.52 1.19
C ILE A 10 0.43 2.05 1.22
N ILE A 11 0.40 2.65 2.42
CA ILE A 11 0.56 4.10 2.61
C ILE A 11 2.01 4.42 3.01
N GLY A 12 2.68 5.22 2.19
CA GLY A 12 4.02 5.74 2.44
C GLY A 12 4.05 7.24 2.78
N GLY A 13 5.25 7.82 2.76
CA GLY A 13 5.47 9.25 3.05
C GLY A 13 5.49 9.58 4.54
N GLY A 14 5.80 10.84 4.87
CA GLY A 14 5.89 11.28 6.27
C GLY A 14 4.57 11.16 7.04
N ILE A 15 3.44 11.32 6.35
CA ILE A 15 2.11 11.23 6.97
C ILE A 15 1.78 9.81 7.46
N SER A 16 2.36 8.76 6.87
CA SER A 16 2.16 7.38 7.34
C SER A 16 2.90 7.07 8.64
N MET A 17 3.70 8.02 9.15
CA MET A 17 4.32 7.96 10.47
C MET A 17 3.41 8.48 11.59
N SER A 18 2.25 9.05 11.27
CA SER A 18 1.25 9.46 12.25
C SER A 18 0.65 8.26 13.00
N ASP A 19 0.00 8.55 14.13
CA ASP A 19 -0.73 7.58 14.94
C ASP A 19 -1.82 6.84 14.15
N SER A 20 -2.39 5.80 14.74
CA SER A 20 -3.36 4.88 14.09
C SER A 20 -4.57 5.59 13.49
N ILE A 21 -4.89 6.81 13.95
CA ILE A 21 -6.06 7.59 13.54
C ILE A 21 -6.19 7.75 12.01
N LEU A 22 -5.08 7.92 11.29
CA LEU A 22 -5.11 8.01 9.83
C LEU A 22 -5.56 6.69 9.20
N PHE A 23 -5.00 5.58 9.67
CA PHE A 23 -5.27 4.25 9.14
C PHE A 23 -6.69 3.79 9.48
N ASP A 24 -7.12 4.04 10.72
CA ASP A 24 -8.46 3.69 11.20
C ASP A 24 -9.53 4.45 10.41
N SER A 25 -9.38 5.78 10.29
CA SER A 25 -10.31 6.63 9.54
C SER A 25 -10.36 6.28 8.05
N ALA A 26 -9.21 6.00 7.43
CA ALA A 26 -9.15 5.60 6.03
C ALA A 26 -9.80 4.23 5.81
N LEU A 27 -9.58 3.26 6.71
CA LEU A 27 -10.19 1.94 6.63
C LEU A 27 -11.71 2.01 6.77
N ASP A 28 -12.23 2.82 7.70
CA ASP A 28 -13.67 3.06 7.85
C ASP A 28 -14.28 3.69 6.60
N THR A 29 -13.59 4.68 6.03
CA THR A 29 -14.01 5.32 4.77
C THR A 29 -14.07 4.31 3.62
N ILE A 30 -13.10 3.39 3.54
CA ILE A 30 -13.09 2.33 2.54
C ILE A 30 -14.28 1.38 2.75
N LYS A 31 -14.53 0.94 3.98
CA LYS A 31 -15.65 0.03 4.29
C LYS A 31 -17.00 0.64 3.90
N GLN A 32 -17.17 1.95 4.04
CA GLN A 32 -18.41 2.65 3.70
C GLN A 32 -18.60 2.90 2.19
N ARG A 33 -17.52 2.97 1.41
CA ARG A 33 -17.56 3.46 0.01
C ARG A 33 -17.12 2.44 -1.03
N ALA A 34 -16.41 1.39 -0.63
CA ALA A 34 -16.02 0.32 -1.53
C ALA A 34 -17.20 -0.64 -1.80
N LEU A 35 -17.18 -1.30 -2.95
CA LEU A 35 -18.10 -2.41 -3.24
C LEU A 35 -17.97 -3.48 -2.13
N PRO A 36 -19.07 -4.13 -1.69
CA PRO A 36 -19.03 -5.04 -0.54
C PRO A 36 -17.96 -6.14 -0.62
N THR A 37 -17.72 -6.68 -1.81
CA THR A 37 -16.70 -7.70 -2.07
C THR A 37 -15.27 -7.18 -1.94
N ILE A 38 -15.05 -5.88 -2.18
CA ILE A 38 -13.76 -5.21 -1.99
C ILE A 38 -13.60 -4.79 -0.52
N ALA A 39 -14.65 -4.22 0.07
CA ALA A 39 -14.66 -3.75 1.45
C ALA A 39 -14.37 -4.88 2.45
N SER A 40 -14.90 -6.08 2.22
CA SER A 40 -14.71 -7.24 3.12
C SER A 40 -13.26 -7.75 3.16
N ARG A 41 -12.47 -7.49 2.11
CA ARG A 41 -11.07 -7.90 1.98
C ARG A 41 -10.09 -6.73 2.03
N ALA A 42 -10.58 -5.53 2.37
CA ALA A 42 -9.77 -4.32 2.33
C ALA A 42 -8.72 -4.33 3.44
N GLU A 43 -7.46 -4.10 3.06
CA GLU A 43 -6.33 -3.99 3.97
C GLU A 43 -5.57 -2.69 3.75
N LEU A 44 -5.26 -2.01 4.85
CA LEU A 44 -4.37 -0.86 4.88
C LEU A 44 -3.08 -1.23 5.59
N ARG A 45 -1.94 -0.96 4.96
CA ARG A 45 -0.61 -1.26 5.52
C ARG A 45 0.29 -0.05 5.45
N LYS A 46 1.18 0.10 6.43
CA LYS A 46 2.24 1.11 6.37
C LYS A 46 3.38 0.62 5.49
N ALA A 47 3.93 1.51 4.66
CA ALA A 47 5.14 1.22 3.90
C ALA A 47 6.31 0.93 4.83
N HIS A 48 6.92 -0.24 4.72
CA HIS A 48 8.03 -0.65 5.59
C HIS A 48 9.32 0.11 5.28
N PHE A 49 9.71 0.16 4.01
CA PHE A 49 11.01 0.73 3.59
C PHE A 49 11.03 2.25 3.50
N THR A 50 9.86 2.92 3.51
CA THR A 50 9.71 4.38 3.47
C THR A 50 10.73 5.08 2.55
N LYS A 51 11.72 5.78 3.10
CA LYS A 51 12.77 6.53 2.38
C LYS A 51 13.66 5.64 1.49
N ASP A 52 13.83 4.37 1.85
CA ASP A 52 14.71 3.42 1.16
C ASP A 52 13.96 2.61 0.08
N ALA A 53 12.63 2.78 -0.05
CA ALA A 53 11.82 2.01 -0.99
C ALA A 53 12.29 2.19 -2.45
N GLY A 54 12.73 3.40 -2.82
CA GLY A 54 13.22 3.71 -4.16
C GLY A 54 14.52 2.96 -4.50
N ILE A 55 15.54 3.07 -3.63
CA ILE A 55 16.84 2.43 -3.87
C ILE A 55 16.75 0.90 -3.81
N ILE A 56 15.93 0.35 -2.90
CA ILE A 56 15.66 -1.09 -2.83
C ILE A 56 14.94 -1.56 -4.09
N GLY A 57 13.92 -0.82 -4.55
CA GLY A 57 13.21 -1.13 -5.80
C GLY A 57 14.13 -1.14 -7.01
N ALA A 58 15.03 -0.16 -7.13
CA ALA A 58 16.02 -0.09 -8.20
C ALA A 58 16.97 -1.30 -8.18
N ALA A 59 17.49 -1.68 -6.99
CA ALA A 59 18.36 -2.84 -6.85
C ALA A 59 17.63 -4.15 -7.22
N LEU A 60 16.37 -4.31 -6.81
CA LEU A 60 15.55 -5.47 -7.18
C LEU A 60 15.31 -5.56 -8.69
N LEU A 61 15.05 -4.42 -9.34
CA LEU A 61 14.89 -4.37 -10.78
C LEU A 61 16.20 -4.75 -11.49
N GLY A 62 17.34 -4.20 -11.07
CA GLY A 62 18.66 -4.54 -11.61
C GLY A 62 18.98 -6.03 -11.47
N LYS A 63 18.74 -6.61 -10.29
CA LYS A 63 18.90 -8.06 -10.05
C LYS A 63 18.01 -8.90 -10.97
N LYS A 64 16.75 -8.49 -11.17
CA LYS A 64 15.81 -9.21 -12.04
C LYS A 64 16.26 -9.19 -13.50
N VAL A 65 16.83 -8.08 -13.96
CA VAL A 65 17.37 -7.96 -15.33
C VAL A 65 18.62 -8.82 -15.49
N TYR A 66 19.56 -8.76 -14.53
CA TYR A 66 20.78 -9.57 -14.56
C TYR A 66 20.49 -11.08 -14.59
N ASN A 67 19.59 -11.57 -13.73
CA ASN A 67 19.23 -12.99 -13.68
C ASN A 67 18.48 -13.50 -14.93
N LYS A 68 18.07 -12.61 -15.84
CA LYS A 68 17.39 -12.96 -17.09
C LYS A 68 18.35 -13.11 -18.28
N MET A 69 19.60 -12.67 -18.12
CA MET A 69 20.70 -12.83 -19.08
C MET A 69 21.43 -14.15 -18.79
#